data_AF-A0A8T3V7R4-F1
#
_entry.id   AF-A0A8T3V7R4-F1
#
_cell.length_a   1.000
_cell.length_b   1.000
_cell.length_c   1.000
_cell.angle_alpha   90.00
_cell.angle_beta   90.00
_cell.angle_gamma   90.00
#
_symmetry.space_group_name_H-M   'P 1'
#
loop_
_entity.id
_entity.type
_entity.pdbx_description
1 polymer ?
#
loop_
_entity_poly.entity_id
_entity_poly.type
_entity_poly.pdbx_seq_one_letter_code
_entity_poly.pdbx_strand_id
1 'polypeptide(L)'
;MNMVKCPRCGYENSATATYCDNCAYLLTDHKGNRLNNNKRTSSWNMGVAKKIVIVLGIVVIALLLFSFVYNNSQPSSEEALNVITDNGSLNHSDSYPYTAVVKYDGSWYSRMGDPNYLVDQAGTGQKRVLLDCASWERVHIMAQKEDAGEGNLTIQLLKNGQVVAQNSTTNATGSIEINYNY
;
A
#
# COMPACT_ATOMS: atom_id res chain seq x y z
N MET A 1 -3.01 -53.17 46.90
CA MET A 1 -2.27 -52.75 45.69
C MET A 1 -2.25 -51.23 45.68
N ASN A 2 -1.09 -50.61 45.49
CA ASN A 2 -1.02 -49.14 45.48
C ASN A 2 -1.45 -48.64 44.09
N MET A 3 -2.38 -47.69 44.02
CA MET A 3 -2.93 -47.16 42.76
C MET A 3 -2.58 -45.67 42.61
N VAL A 4 -2.55 -45.18 41.37
CA VAL A 4 -2.29 -43.77 41.05
C VAL A 4 -3.34 -43.26 40.07
N LYS A 5 -3.89 -42.09 40.37
CA LYS A 5 -4.90 -41.45 39.53
C LYS A 5 -4.23 -40.67 38.39
N CYS A 6 -4.67 -40.90 37.16
CA CYS A 6 -4.18 -40.17 36.00
C CYS A 6 -4.57 -38.68 36.10
N PRO A 7 -3.63 -37.72 36.01
CA PRO A 7 -3.95 -36.30 36.11
C PRO A 7 -4.70 -35.76 34.87
N ARG A 8 -4.72 -36.50 33.76
CA ARG A 8 -5.38 -36.10 32.51
C ARG A 8 -6.84 -36.52 32.44
N CYS A 9 -7.16 -37.77 32.82
CA CYS A 9 -8.51 -38.32 32.67
C CYS A 9 -9.12 -38.85 33.98
N GLY A 10 -8.37 -38.88 35.08
CA GLY A 10 -8.86 -39.34 36.37
C GLY A 10 -8.97 -40.85 36.56
N TYR A 11 -8.55 -41.67 35.59
CA TYR A 11 -8.57 -43.13 35.70
C TYR A 11 -7.54 -43.64 36.74
N GLU A 12 -7.89 -44.70 37.47
CA GLU A 12 -7.00 -45.33 38.46
C GLU A 12 -6.13 -46.40 37.79
N ASN A 13 -4.81 -46.19 37.85
CA ASN A 13 -3.83 -47.07 37.25
C ASN A 13 -3.02 -47.75 38.36
N SER A 14 -2.35 -48.86 38.02
CA SER A 14 -1.31 -49.42 38.89
C SER A 14 -0.24 -48.37 39.21
N ALA A 15 0.28 -48.35 40.44
CA ALA A 15 1.36 -47.42 40.82
C ALA A 15 2.66 -47.62 40.02
N THR A 16 2.83 -48.75 39.32
CA THR A 16 3.97 -49.06 38.45
C THR A 16 3.71 -48.77 36.97
N ALA A 17 2.51 -48.30 36.61
CA ALA A 17 2.16 -48.06 35.21
C ALA A 17 2.95 -46.86 34.65
N THR A 18 3.60 -47.07 33.51
CA THR A 18 4.32 -46.00 32.79
C THR A 18 3.35 -45.08 32.04
N TYR A 19 2.27 -45.65 31.51
CA TYR A 19 1.22 -44.94 30.79
C TYR A 19 -0.14 -45.19 31.43
N CYS A 20 -1.07 -44.27 31.26
CA CYS A 20 -2.46 -44.45 31.67
C CYS A 20 -3.16 -45.46 30.74
N ASP A 21 -3.73 -46.53 31.30
CA ASP A 21 -4.39 -47.60 30.56
C ASP A 21 -5.64 -47.12 29.79
N ASN A 22 -6.23 -45.99 30.22
CA ASN A 22 -7.42 -45.41 29.59
C ASN A 22 -7.11 -44.35 28.51
N CYS A 23 -6.04 -43.56 28.65
CA CYS A 23 -5.81 -42.40 27.77
C CYS A 23 -4.37 -42.25 27.25
N ALA A 24 -3.52 -43.25 27.49
CA ALA A 24 -2.11 -43.31 27.11
C ALA A 24 -1.25 -42.12 27.62
N TYR A 25 -1.75 -41.35 28.59
CA TYR A 25 -0.99 -40.27 29.21
C TYR A 25 0.20 -40.83 29.99
N LEU A 26 1.40 -40.30 29.76
CA LEU A 26 2.63 -40.71 30.45
C LEU A 26 2.54 -40.36 31.95
N LEU A 27 2.65 -41.35 32.83
CA LEU A 27 2.56 -41.20 34.29
C LEU A 27 3.93 -41.09 34.95
N THR A 28 4.93 -41.79 34.40
CA THR A 28 6.32 -41.79 34.88
C THR A 28 7.30 -41.49 33.75
N ASP A 29 8.38 -40.78 34.05
CA ASP A 29 9.46 -40.54 33.08
C ASP A 29 10.36 -41.79 32.90
N HIS A 30 11.30 -41.72 31.96
CA HIS A 30 12.28 -42.79 31.69
C HIS A 30 13.22 -43.10 32.88
N LYS A 31 13.19 -42.28 33.94
CA LYS A 31 13.94 -42.46 35.20
C LYS A 31 13.05 -42.97 36.33
N GLY A 32 11.78 -43.26 36.06
CA GLY A 32 10.80 -43.75 37.03
C GLY A 32 10.19 -42.66 37.93
N ASN A 33 10.43 -41.38 37.66
CA ASN A 33 9.86 -40.29 38.45
C ASN A 33 8.44 -39.97 37.99
N ARG A 34 7.54 -39.69 38.93
CA ARG A 34 6.16 -39.27 38.62
C ARG A 34 6.15 -37.87 38.02
N LEU A 35 5.44 -37.72 36.91
CA LEU A 35 5.27 -36.43 36.24
C LEU A 35 4.27 -35.55 37.01
N ASN A 36 4.77 -34.47 37.62
CA ASN A 36 3.93 -33.48 38.27
C ASN A 36 3.63 -32.32 37.30
N ASN A 37 2.38 -32.24 36.82
CA ASN A 37 1.90 -31.12 36.01
C ASN A 37 1.34 -29.99 36.87
N ASN A 38 2.07 -29.57 37.90
CA ASN A 38 1.76 -28.33 38.59
C ASN A 38 1.81 -27.19 37.57
N LYS A 39 0.63 -26.72 37.18
CA LYS A 39 0.42 -25.62 36.24
C LYS A 39 1.28 -24.45 36.74
N ARG A 40 2.35 -24.12 36.02
CA ARG A 40 3.22 -22.98 36.35
C ARG A 40 2.33 -21.74 36.34
N THR A 41 1.92 -21.27 37.51
CA THR A 41 1.21 -20.01 37.61
C THR A 41 2.22 -18.93 37.25
N SER A 42 1.86 -18.13 36.26
CA SER A 42 2.64 -16.99 35.81
C SER A 42 2.64 -15.94 36.93
N SER A 43 3.60 -16.04 37.85
CA SER A 43 3.80 -15.06 38.92
C SER A 43 4.41 -13.78 38.34
N TRP A 44 3.56 -12.93 37.77
CA TRP A 44 3.89 -11.54 37.42
C TRP A 44 3.69 -10.60 38.62
N ASN A 45 3.88 -11.09 39.85
CA ASN A 45 3.95 -10.26 41.04
C ASN A 45 5.37 -9.73 41.21
N MET A 46 5.79 -8.89 40.26
CA MET A 46 7.04 -8.16 40.36
C MET A 46 6.84 -6.89 41.19
N GLY A 47 7.79 -6.63 42.10
CA GLY A 47 7.80 -5.42 42.92
C GLY A 47 7.71 -4.15 42.06
N VAL A 48 7.14 -3.09 42.64
CA VAL A 48 6.80 -1.84 41.96
C VAL A 48 7.93 -1.29 41.08
N ALA A 49 9.18 -1.37 41.55
CA ALA A 49 10.36 -0.92 40.80
C ALA A 49 10.52 -1.62 39.43
N LYS A 50 10.29 -2.93 39.35
CA LYS A 50 10.45 -3.67 38.09
C LYS A 50 9.32 -3.39 37.09
N LYS A 51 8.13 -3.04 37.58
CA LYS A 51 7.02 -2.57 36.73
C LYS A 51 7.34 -1.21 36.11
N ILE A 52 7.90 -0.28 36.89
CA ILE A 52 8.28 1.06 36.42
C ILE A 52 9.33 0.96 35.31
N VAL A 53 10.36 0.13 35.48
CA VAL A 53 11.41 -0.06 34.46
C VAL A 53 10.84 -0.60 33.14
N ILE A 54 9.89 -1.55 33.21
CA ILE A 54 9.24 -2.09 32.01
C ILE A 54 8.42 -1.01 31.30
N VAL A 55 7.65 -0.22 32.04
CA VAL A 55 6.84 0.87 31.46
C VAL A 55 7.74 1.93 30.82
N LEU A 56 8.82 2.35 31.49
CA LEU A 56 9.79 3.30 30.93
C LEU A 56 10.43 2.76 29.64
N GLY A 57 10.79 1.47 29.61
CA GLY A 57 11.32 0.82 28.40
C GLY A 57 10.34 0.86 27.24
N ILE A 58 9.05 0.57 27.47
CA ILE A 58 8.00 0.62 26.45
C ILE A 58 7.82 2.05 25.92
N VAL A 59 7.80 3.06 26.80
CA VAL A 59 7.66 4.47 26.41
C VAL A 59 8.83 4.91 25.53
N VAL A 60 10.07 4.54 25.88
CA VAL A 60 11.26 4.86 25.07
C VAL A 60 11.18 4.20 23.69
N ILE A 61 10.79 2.92 23.62
CA ILE A 61 10.63 2.22 22.33
C ILE A 61 9.54 2.89 21.49
N ALA A 62 8.40 3.26 22.09
CA ALA A 62 7.32 3.94 21.38
C ALA A 62 7.76 5.30 20.82
N LEU A 63 8.53 6.08 21.58
CA LEU A 63 9.09 7.35 21.11
C LEU A 63 10.07 7.15 19.95
N LEU A 64 10.95 6.15 20.03
CA LEU A 64 11.89 5.84 18.95
C LEU A 64 11.17 5.39 17.67
N LEU A 65 10.13 4.55 17.80
CA LEU A 65 9.30 4.14 16.66
C LEU A 65 8.53 5.32 16.07
N PHE A 66 7.98 6.20 16.92
CA PHE A 66 7.31 7.41 16.45
C PHE A 66 8.27 8.34 15.70
N SER A 67 9.49 8.55 16.21
CA SER A 67 10.52 9.32 15.49
C SER A 67 10.93 8.65 14.18
N PHE A 68 11.03 7.32 14.13
CA PHE A 68 11.33 6.60 12.90
C PHE A 68 10.23 6.78 11.86
N VAL A 69 8.96 6.58 12.24
CA VAL A 69 7.81 6.81 11.35
C VAL A 69 7.75 8.28 10.92
N TYR A 70 7.94 9.22 11.84
CA TYR A 70 7.90 10.65 11.54
C TYR A 70 8.99 11.08 10.53
N ASN A 71 10.19 10.48 10.57
CA ASN A 71 11.23 10.75 9.58
C ASN A 71 10.97 10.09 8.22
N ASN A 72 10.33 8.92 8.18
CA ASN A 72 10.09 8.19 6.93
C ASN A 72 8.73 8.52 6.27
N SER A 73 7.81 9.10 7.02
CA SER A 73 6.46 9.44 6.56
C SER A 73 6.20 10.93 6.47
N GLN A 74 7.21 11.76 6.75
CA GLN A 74 7.11 13.18 6.41
C GLN A 74 7.18 13.32 4.89
N PRO A 75 6.11 13.82 4.24
CA PRO A 75 6.23 14.24 2.86
C PRO A 75 7.30 15.34 2.80
N SER A 76 8.21 15.22 1.84
CA SER A 76 9.14 16.32 1.59
C SER A 76 8.32 17.57 1.23
N SER A 77 8.82 18.78 1.52
CA SER A 77 8.11 20.02 1.20
C SER A 77 7.79 20.17 -0.30
N GLU A 78 8.37 19.33 -1.15
CA GLU A 78 8.10 19.26 -2.59
C GLU A 78 6.89 18.38 -2.96
N GLU A 79 6.46 17.47 -2.09
CA GLU A 79 5.28 16.59 -2.29
C GLU A 79 3.97 17.24 -1.80
N ALA A 80 4.06 18.22 -0.90
CA ALA A 80 2.89 18.90 -0.32
C ALA A 80 2.37 20.07 -1.18
N LEU A 81 3.07 20.44 -2.26
CA LEU A 81 2.60 21.41 -3.23
C LEU A 81 2.59 20.80 -4.64
N ASN A 82 1.43 20.87 -5.30
CA ASN A 82 1.36 20.85 -6.77
C ASN A 82 2.01 22.15 -7.31
N VAL A 83 3.34 22.22 -7.28
CA VAL A 83 4.07 23.32 -7.92
C VAL A 83 4.15 22.99 -9.41
N ILE A 84 3.39 23.74 -10.21
CA ILE A 84 3.71 23.89 -11.63
C ILE A 84 5.03 24.65 -11.66
N THR A 85 6.13 23.94 -11.89
CA THR A 85 7.44 24.59 -12.05
C THR A 85 7.52 25.26 -13.42
N ASP A 86 8.21 26.41 -13.51
CA ASP A 86 8.31 27.23 -14.74
C ASP A 86 8.92 26.49 -15.94
N ASN A 87 9.56 25.33 -15.70
CA ASN A 87 10.12 24.41 -16.67
C ASN A 87 9.18 23.25 -17.05
N GLY A 88 7.93 23.25 -16.57
CA GLY A 88 6.89 22.30 -16.97
C GLY A 88 7.02 20.88 -16.36
N SER A 89 7.85 20.69 -15.33
CA SER A 89 7.91 19.44 -14.57
C SER A 89 6.85 19.41 -13.46
N LEU A 90 6.00 18.39 -13.48
CA LEU A 90 4.97 18.16 -12.46
C LEU A 90 5.51 17.16 -11.44
N ASN A 91 5.50 17.53 -10.15
CA ASN A 91 5.74 16.57 -9.07
C ASN A 91 4.54 15.62 -9.02
N HIS A 92 4.74 14.39 -9.49
CA HIS A 92 3.72 13.36 -9.51
C HIS A 92 3.47 12.86 -8.07
N SER A 93 2.25 13.04 -7.55
CA SER A 93 1.76 12.21 -6.45
C SER A 93 1.42 10.83 -7.00
N ASP A 94 1.79 9.75 -6.30
CA ASP A 94 1.39 8.38 -6.64
C ASP A 94 -0.14 8.22 -6.76
N SER A 95 -0.89 9.12 -6.12
CA SER A 95 -2.35 9.15 -6.19
C SER A 95 -2.86 9.60 -7.56
N TYR A 96 -2.14 10.49 -8.26
CA TYR A 96 -2.53 11.09 -9.55
C TYR A 96 -1.42 10.90 -10.60
N PRO A 97 -1.23 9.66 -11.09
CA PRO A 97 -0.05 9.31 -11.87
C PRO A 97 -0.12 9.75 -13.34
N TYR A 98 -1.25 10.30 -13.80
CA TYR A 98 -1.54 10.48 -15.22
C TYR A 98 -1.19 11.88 -15.73
N THR A 99 -0.51 11.95 -16.87
CA THR A 99 -0.22 13.21 -17.59
C THR A 99 -0.55 13.05 -19.06
N ALA A 100 -1.36 13.96 -19.60
CA ALA A 100 -1.58 14.08 -21.04
C ALA A 100 -0.51 14.99 -21.66
N VAL A 101 0.07 14.57 -22.78
CA VAL A 101 1.01 15.37 -23.57
C VAL A 101 0.42 15.57 -24.96
N VAL A 102 0.06 16.82 -25.26
CA VAL A 102 -0.39 17.24 -26.59
C VAL A 102 0.84 17.72 -27.36
N LYS A 103 1.11 17.16 -28.54
CA LYS A 103 2.19 17.57 -29.43
C LYS A 103 1.60 18.00 -30.77
N TYR A 104 1.59 19.30 -31.00
CA TYR A 104 1.19 19.90 -32.27
C TYR A 104 1.74 21.32 -32.34
N ASP A 105 2.37 21.71 -33.45
CA ASP A 105 2.96 23.05 -33.57
C ASP A 105 1.90 24.15 -33.68
N GLY A 106 0.69 23.79 -34.11
CA GLY A 106 -0.45 24.70 -34.27
C GLY A 106 -1.38 24.78 -33.05
N SER A 107 -2.57 25.33 -33.27
CA SER A 107 -3.65 25.47 -32.30
C SER A 107 -4.48 24.20 -32.16
N TRP A 108 -4.82 23.84 -30.94
CA TRP A 108 -5.59 22.63 -30.64
C TRP A 108 -6.56 22.84 -29.47
N TYR A 109 -7.59 21.99 -29.45
CA TYR A 109 -8.54 21.83 -28.37
C TYR A 109 -8.54 20.37 -27.90
N SER A 110 -8.78 20.15 -26.62
CA SER A 110 -8.86 18.83 -26.04
C SER A 110 -9.82 18.78 -24.85
N ARG A 111 -10.46 17.62 -24.67
CA ARG A 111 -11.20 17.23 -23.48
C ARG A 111 -10.50 16.04 -22.85
N MET A 112 -10.09 16.16 -21.59
CA MET A 112 -9.27 15.14 -20.92
C MET A 112 -9.63 14.98 -19.45
N GLY A 113 -9.57 13.75 -18.93
CA GLY A 113 -9.80 13.46 -17.51
C GLY A 113 -10.47 12.09 -17.28
N ASP A 114 -11.15 11.96 -16.14
CA ASP A 114 -12.04 10.83 -15.89
C ASP A 114 -13.25 10.95 -16.83
N PRO A 115 -13.76 9.85 -17.41
CA PRO A 115 -14.92 9.89 -18.30
C PRO A 115 -16.18 10.57 -17.74
N ASN A 116 -16.31 10.66 -16.41
CA ASN A 116 -17.40 11.35 -15.74
C ASN A 116 -17.10 12.85 -15.48
N TYR A 117 -15.82 13.25 -15.53
CA TYR A 117 -15.33 14.59 -15.20
C TYR A 117 -14.24 15.03 -16.18
N LEU A 118 -14.65 15.34 -17.41
CA LEU A 118 -13.74 15.85 -18.44
C LEU A 118 -13.49 17.35 -18.26
N VAL A 119 -12.24 17.76 -18.46
CA VAL A 119 -11.82 19.15 -18.44
C VAL A 119 -11.43 19.59 -19.84
N ASP A 120 -11.98 20.73 -20.27
CA ASP A 120 -11.65 21.38 -21.52
C ASP A 120 -10.30 22.09 -21.42
N GLN A 121 -9.47 21.92 -22.45
CA GLN A 121 -8.18 22.55 -22.59
C GLN A 121 -8.01 23.02 -24.04
N ALA A 122 -7.37 24.18 -24.20
CA ALA A 122 -6.92 24.67 -25.49
C ALA A 122 -5.49 25.20 -25.36
N GLY A 123 -4.79 25.23 -26.49
CA GLY A 123 -3.43 25.75 -26.52
C GLY A 123 -2.85 25.77 -27.93
N THR A 124 -1.62 26.26 -28.00
CA THR A 124 -0.76 26.18 -29.18
C THR A 124 0.52 25.46 -28.79
N GLY A 125 1.17 24.81 -29.76
CA GLY A 125 2.41 24.12 -29.49
C GLY A 125 2.23 22.87 -28.60
N GLN A 126 3.36 22.34 -28.14
CA GLN A 126 3.36 21.22 -27.21
C GLN A 126 2.96 21.66 -25.80
N LYS A 127 2.04 20.91 -25.16
CA LYS A 127 1.65 21.13 -23.77
C LYS A 127 1.57 19.83 -22.98
N ARG A 128 1.92 19.91 -21.70
CA ARG A 128 1.72 18.84 -20.71
C ARG A 128 0.60 19.26 -19.77
N VAL A 129 -0.31 18.34 -19.47
CA VAL A 129 -1.45 18.57 -18.57
C VAL A 129 -1.52 17.44 -17.56
N LEU A 130 -1.45 17.79 -16.27
CA LEU A 130 -1.72 16.84 -15.19
C LEU A 130 -3.21 16.51 -15.18
N LEU A 131 -3.56 15.23 -15.12
CA LEU A 131 -4.95 14.81 -15.02
C LEU A 131 -5.30 14.53 -13.56
N ASP A 132 -6.44 15.04 -13.11
CA ASP A 132 -7.04 14.72 -11.82
C ASP A 132 -7.74 13.34 -11.90
N CYS A 133 -6.95 12.32 -12.21
CA CYS A 133 -7.39 10.93 -12.31
C CYS A 133 -6.58 10.06 -11.36
N ALA A 134 -7.26 9.36 -10.47
CA ALA A 134 -6.61 8.44 -9.55
C ALA A 134 -6.02 7.23 -10.29
N SER A 135 -5.01 6.57 -9.71
CA SER A 135 -4.29 5.47 -10.37
C SER A 135 -5.15 4.28 -10.85
N TRP A 136 -6.34 4.09 -10.27
CA TRP A 136 -7.33 3.05 -10.60
C TRP A 136 -8.50 3.56 -11.46
N GLU A 137 -8.52 4.84 -11.82
CA GLU A 137 -9.58 5.42 -12.65
C GLU A 137 -9.30 5.22 -14.14
N ARG A 138 -10.37 5.36 -14.92
CA ARG A 138 -10.27 5.36 -16.39
C ARG A 138 -9.82 6.74 -16.83
N VAL A 139 -9.11 6.78 -17.96
CA VAL A 139 -8.68 8.04 -18.56
C VAL A 139 -9.26 8.14 -19.96
N HIS A 140 -9.93 9.26 -20.23
CA HIS A 140 -10.41 9.62 -21.55
C HIS A 140 -9.72 10.91 -22.00
N ILE A 141 -9.24 10.90 -23.24
CA ILE A 141 -8.66 12.07 -23.89
C ILE A 141 -9.19 12.15 -25.30
N MET A 142 -9.82 13.27 -25.66
CA MET A 142 -10.15 13.64 -27.02
C MET A 142 -9.37 14.90 -27.38
N ALA A 143 -8.79 14.94 -28.58
CA ALA A 143 -8.10 16.13 -29.08
C ALA A 143 -8.40 16.37 -30.56
N GLN A 144 -8.44 17.63 -30.95
CA GLN A 144 -8.63 18.06 -32.33
C GLN A 144 -7.80 19.30 -32.62
N LYS A 145 -7.46 19.48 -33.90
CA LYS A 145 -6.87 20.73 -34.39
C LYS A 145 -7.93 21.83 -34.40
N GLU A 146 -7.54 23.04 -34.03
CA GLU A 146 -8.37 24.25 -34.13
C GLU A 146 -7.90 25.15 -35.29
N ASP A 147 -6.88 24.71 -36.03
CA ASP A 147 -6.39 25.36 -37.23
C ASP A 147 -6.38 24.41 -38.43
N ALA A 148 -6.14 24.97 -39.61
CA ALA A 148 -5.99 24.22 -40.85
C ALA A 148 -4.55 23.72 -41.08
N GLY A 149 -3.75 23.56 -40.02
CA GLY A 149 -2.36 23.18 -40.14
C GLY A 149 -2.17 21.74 -40.60
N GLU A 150 -1.15 21.53 -41.43
CA GLU A 150 -0.81 20.20 -42.00
C GLU A 150 0.01 19.32 -41.04
N GLY A 151 0.45 19.87 -39.91
CA GLY A 151 1.28 19.16 -38.92
C GLY A 151 0.58 17.96 -38.28
N ASN A 152 1.33 17.07 -37.66
CA ASN A 152 0.77 15.89 -36.99
C ASN A 152 0.34 16.26 -35.55
N LEU A 153 -0.95 16.11 -35.23
CA LEU A 153 -1.45 16.21 -33.85
C LEU A 153 -1.25 14.86 -33.18
N THR A 154 -0.43 14.79 -32.13
CA THR A 154 -0.19 13.57 -31.34
C THR A 154 -0.56 13.78 -29.88
N ILE A 155 -1.34 12.86 -29.31
CA ILE A 155 -1.57 12.76 -27.87
C ILE A 155 -0.81 11.57 -27.30
N GLN A 156 -0.13 11.78 -26.18
CA GLN A 156 0.43 10.71 -25.35
C GLN A 156 -0.16 10.78 -23.95
N LEU A 157 -0.61 9.64 -23.42
CA LEU A 157 -0.92 9.47 -22.01
C LEU A 157 0.29 8.84 -21.32
N LEU A 158 0.80 9.52 -20.30
CA LEU A 158 1.86 9.03 -19.44
C LEU A 158 1.27 8.57 -18.11
N LYS A 159 1.76 7.45 -17.56
CA LYS A 159 1.55 7.00 -16.19
C LYS A 159 2.91 6.91 -15.52
N ASN A 160 3.12 7.66 -14.43
CA ASN A 160 4.42 7.72 -13.73
C ASN A 160 5.59 8.04 -14.69
N GLY A 161 5.38 9.01 -15.58
CA GLY A 161 6.37 9.43 -16.58
C GLY A 161 6.56 8.49 -17.79
N GLN A 162 5.95 7.30 -17.81
CA GLN A 162 6.04 6.35 -18.92
C GLN A 162 4.84 6.46 -19.85
N VAL A 163 5.06 6.47 -21.17
CA VAL A 163 3.97 6.48 -22.16
C VAL A 163 3.22 5.15 -22.12
N VAL A 164 1.95 5.17 -21.72
CA VAL A 164 1.08 3.99 -21.65
C VAL A 164 0.05 3.92 -22.77
N ALA A 165 -0.24 5.05 -23.42
CA ALA A 165 -1.07 5.10 -24.63
C ALA A 165 -0.69 6.30 -25.50
N GLN A 166 -0.89 6.20 -26.81
CA GLN A 166 -0.78 7.33 -27.73
C GLN A 166 -1.72 7.20 -28.91
N ASN A 167 -2.09 8.33 -29.51
CA ASN A 167 -2.80 8.38 -30.78
C ASN A 167 -2.37 9.64 -31.57
N SER A 168 -2.49 9.62 -32.90
CA SER A 168 -2.05 10.74 -33.75
C SER A 168 -2.86 10.88 -35.02
N THR A 169 -2.98 12.10 -35.55
CA THR A 169 -3.64 12.40 -36.82
C THR A 169 -2.97 13.53 -37.58
N THR A 170 -2.88 13.39 -38.90
CA THR A 170 -2.49 14.46 -39.82
C THR A 170 -3.69 15.17 -40.44
N ASN A 171 -4.91 14.61 -40.30
CA ASN A 171 -6.11 15.19 -40.90
C ASN A 171 -6.39 16.58 -40.31
N ALA A 172 -6.60 17.58 -41.18
CA ALA A 172 -6.85 18.96 -40.77
C ALA A 172 -8.10 19.11 -39.87
N THR A 173 -9.12 18.27 -40.08
CA THR A 173 -10.37 18.26 -39.31
C THR A 173 -10.55 16.99 -38.49
N GLY A 174 -9.48 16.22 -38.29
CA GLY A 174 -9.54 14.95 -37.56
C GLY A 174 -9.52 15.17 -36.05
N SER A 175 -10.44 14.53 -35.34
CA SER A 175 -10.30 14.30 -33.91
C SER A 175 -9.63 12.95 -33.66
N ILE A 176 -8.88 12.86 -32.55
CA ILE A 176 -8.32 11.62 -32.04
C ILE A 176 -8.76 11.40 -30.62
N GLU A 177 -8.80 10.14 -30.23
CA GLU A 177 -9.29 9.72 -28.93
C GLU A 177 -8.39 8.65 -28.33
N ILE A 178 -8.22 8.72 -27.01
CA ILE A 178 -7.61 7.69 -26.17
C ILE A 178 -8.64 7.33 -25.10
N ASN A 179 -8.98 6.04 -25.05
CA ASN A 179 -9.76 5.43 -23.97
C ASN A 179 -8.85 4.43 -23.26
N TYR A 180 -8.39 4.78 -22.07
CA TYR A 180 -7.48 3.94 -21.28
C TYR A 180 -8.21 3.40 -20.06
N ASN A 181 -8.24 2.07 -19.96
CA ASN A 181 -8.75 1.34 -18.80
C ASN A 181 -7.54 0.77 -18.04
N TYR A 182 -7.54 0.92 -16.71
CA TYR A 182 -6.47 0.44 -15.84
C TYR A 182 -6.35 -1.10 -15.86
#